data_AF-A0A3N5NUH2-F1
#
_entry.id   AF-A0A3N5NUH2-F1
#
_cell.length_a   1.000
_cell.length_b   1.000
_cell.length_c   1.000
_cell.angle_alpha   90.00
_cell.angle_beta   90.00
_cell.angle_gamma   90.00
#
_symmetry.space_group_name_H-M   'P 1'
#
loop_
_entity.id
_entity.type
_entity.pdbx_description
1 polymer ?
#
loop_
_entity_poly.entity_id
_entity_poly.type
_entity_poly.pdbx_seq_one_letter_code
_entity_poly.pdbx_strand_id
1 'polypeptide(L)'
;MNVVRIAGALGAEIHGVDLSVPLEPGLVAAIRAAWLEHGVVFFRDQRLDSAAFMRFAHAMGTPIEYPFVRGLPDYPHIIEVKKLEHERTNFGGMWHTDTAYLECPPSATMLLARELPPYGGDTEFASGATAYEALSDGLKSTLARLRAVNSSAQADVTKSREDRIATDGRADARKTYEAEHPVVRTHPETGRKALYVNGGHSVRFVGWTEEESAPLLALLFRHQQRAEFTCRFGWRPGSLALWDNRCVLHNPVKDYHGFRRVMHRITLAGDRPR
;
A
#
# COMPACT_ATOMS: atom_id res chain seq x y z
N MET A 1 -18.46 17.34 2.69
CA MET A 1 -17.47 16.47 2.02
C MET A 1 -17.47 16.78 0.52
N ASN A 2 -16.31 17.08 -0.04
CA ASN A 2 -16.10 17.28 -1.48
C ASN A 2 -14.99 16.34 -1.95
N VAL A 3 -15.14 15.68 -3.11
CA VAL A 3 -14.19 14.69 -3.63
C VAL A 3 -13.63 15.20 -4.96
N VAL A 4 -12.31 15.36 -5.03
CA VAL A 4 -11.60 15.90 -6.20
C VAL A 4 -10.62 14.87 -6.71
N ARG A 5 -10.86 14.32 -7.91
CA ARG A 5 -9.93 13.38 -8.55
C ARG A 5 -8.60 14.06 -8.87
N ILE A 6 -7.50 13.37 -8.62
CA ILE A 6 -6.15 13.89 -8.92
C ILE A 6 -5.53 13.29 -10.18
N ALA A 7 -6.07 12.17 -10.68
CA ALA A 7 -5.65 11.54 -11.92
C ALA A 7 -6.80 10.74 -12.54
N GLY A 8 -6.60 10.28 -13.79
CA GLY A 8 -7.63 9.54 -14.54
C GLY A 8 -7.83 8.09 -14.07
N ALA A 9 -6.77 7.42 -13.59
CA ALA A 9 -6.83 5.99 -13.24
C ALA A 9 -7.23 5.72 -11.78
N LEU A 10 -6.73 6.52 -10.84
CA LEU A 10 -6.99 6.40 -9.40
C LEU A 10 -6.65 7.71 -8.68
N GLY A 11 -7.07 7.81 -7.43
CA GLY A 11 -6.70 8.90 -6.53
C GLY A 11 -7.71 10.04 -6.49
N ALA A 12 -8.10 10.42 -5.27
CA ALA A 12 -8.87 11.62 -5.02
C ALA A 12 -8.50 12.30 -3.69
N GLU A 13 -8.51 13.63 -3.65
CA GLU A 13 -8.48 14.39 -2.40
C GLU A 13 -9.92 14.57 -1.87
N ILE A 14 -10.12 14.33 -0.57
CA ILE A 14 -11.37 14.54 0.15
C ILE A 14 -11.23 15.78 1.02
N HIS A 15 -12.09 16.77 0.79
CA HIS A 15 -12.12 18.04 1.51
C HIS A 15 -13.41 18.22 2.33
N GLY A 16 -13.37 19.16 3.28
CA GLY A 16 -14.53 19.49 4.13
C GLY A 16 -14.91 18.36 5.07
N VAL A 17 -13.90 17.68 5.63
CA VAL A 17 -14.01 16.63 6.63
C VAL A 17 -12.92 16.85 7.67
N ASP A 18 -13.28 16.74 8.95
CA ASP A 18 -12.35 16.75 10.08
C ASP A 18 -12.29 15.35 10.68
N LEU A 19 -11.17 14.66 10.49
CA LEU A 19 -10.97 13.29 11.00
C LEU A 19 -10.54 13.26 12.48
N SER A 20 -10.35 14.42 13.12
CA SER A 20 -9.95 14.50 14.53
C SER A 20 -11.10 14.18 15.49
N VAL A 21 -12.34 14.31 15.03
CA VAL A 21 -13.56 14.06 15.81
C VAL A 21 -14.24 12.75 15.38
N PRO A 22 -15.11 12.16 16.21
CA PRO A 22 -15.96 11.04 15.79
C PRO A 22 -16.78 11.41 14.54
N LEU A 23 -16.77 10.53 13.54
CA LEU A 23 -17.53 10.72 12.30
C LEU A 23 -18.89 10.05 12.40
N GLU A 24 -19.93 10.74 11.92
CA GLU A 24 -21.27 10.16 11.78
C GLU A 24 -21.25 9.00 10.76
N PRO A 25 -22.06 7.94 10.95
CA PRO A 25 -22.05 6.76 10.09
C PRO A 25 -22.22 7.06 8.60
N GLY A 26 -23.07 8.04 8.26
CA GLY A 26 -23.28 8.45 6.86
C GLY A 26 -22.03 9.05 6.21
N LEU A 27 -21.22 9.79 6.98
CA LEU A 27 -19.96 10.34 6.48
C LEU A 27 -18.89 9.26 6.31
N VAL A 28 -18.82 8.29 7.24
CA VAL A 28 -17.94 7.12 7.10
C VAL A 28 -18.28 6.32 5.84
N ALA A 29 -19.57 6.07 5.59
CA ALA A 29 -20.03 5.39 4.39
C ALA A 29 -19.66 6.16 3.11
N ALA A 30 -19.80 7.48 3.11
CA ALA A 30 -19.45 8.33 1.98
C ALA A 30 -17.93 8.33 1.69
N ILE A 31 -17.10 8.37 2.74
CA ILE A 31 -15.63 8.22 2.61
C ILE A 31 -15.27 6.84 2.06
N ARG A 32 -15.92 5.77 2.57
CA ARG A 32 -15.69 4.41 2.08
C ARG A 32 -16.04 4.27 0.60
N ALA A 33 -17.17 4.83 0.17
CA ALA A 33 -17.57 4.81 -1.23
C ALA A 33 -16.53 5.51 -2.14
N ALA A 34 -16.07 6.70 -1.74
CA ALA A 34 -15.02 7.42 -2.48
C ALA A 34 -13.69 6.63 -2.51
N TRP A 35 -13.31 6.00 -1.40
CA TRP A 35 -12.12 5.14 -1.34
C TRP A 35 -12.23 3.93 -2.27
N LEU A 36 -13.36 3.21 -2.26
CA LEU A 36 -13.59 2.07 -3.14
C LEU A 36 -13.65 2.46 -4.62
N GLU A 37 -14.18 3.64 -4.95
CA GLU A 37 -14.21 4.16 -6.32
C GLU A 37 -12.82 4.53 -6.82
N HIS A 38 -12.03 5.22 -5.99
CA HIS A 38 -10.78 5.84 -6.40
C HIS A 38 -9.53 5.04 -6.04
N GLY A 39 -9.64 3.92 -5.32
CA GLY A 39 -8.54 3.05 -4.89
C GLY A 39 -7.62 3.67 -3.82
N VAL A 40 -7.36 4.96 -3.88
CA VAL A 40 -6.65 5.73 -2.87
C VAL A 40 -7.31 7.09 -2.68
N VAL A 41 -7.46 7.50 -1.42
CA VAL A 41 -7.98 8.82 -1.05
C VAL A 41 -7.02 9.54 -0.12
N PHE A 42 -6.99 10.86 -0.25
CA PHE A 42 -6.10 11.72 0.49
C PHE A 42 -6.88 12.79 1.25
N PHE A 43 -6.40 13.13 2.43
CA PHE A 43 -6.93 14.22 3.25
C PHE A 43 -5.80 15.19 3.52
N ARG A 44 -6.09 16.48 3.43
CA ARG A 44 -5.15 17.56 3.78
C ARG A 44 -5.49 18.14 5.14
N ASP A 45 -4.50 18.77 5.75
CA ASP A 45 -4.64 19.61 6.95
C ASP A 45 -5.27 18.91 8.17
N GLN A 46 -5.04 17.60 8.31
CA GLN A 46 -5.57 16.80 9.41
C GLN A 46 -4.63 16.85 10.63
N ARG A 47 -5.16 17.31 11.77
CA ARG A 47 -4.44 17.34 13.06
C ARG A 47 -4.84 16.15 13.92
N LEU A 48 -4.31 14.97 13.59
CA LEU A 48 -4.65 13.73 14.29
C LEU A 48 -3.60 13.36 15.32
N ASP A 49 -3.99 13.24 16.59
CA ASP A 49 -3.20 12.48 17.56
C ASP A 49 -3.35 10.97 17.31
N SER A 50 -2.65 10.15 18.09
CA SER A 50 -2.72 8.68 17.94
C SER A 50 -4.11 8.12 18.21
N ALA A 51 -4.87 8.71 19.15
CA ALA A 51 -6.22 8.28 19.47
C ALA A 51 -7.19 8.57 18.32
N ALA A 52 -7.12 9.76 17.71
CA ALA A 52 -7.91 10.15 16.55
C ALA A 52 -7.56 9.29 15.33
N PHE A 53 -6.26 9.03 15.10
CA PHE A 53 -5.84 8.19 13.99
C PHE A 53 -6.38 6.76 14.13
N MET A 54 -6.33 6.18 15.34
CA MET A 54 -6.95 4.88 15.63
C MET A 54 -8.47 4.90 15.48
N ARG A 55 -9.17 5.94 15.96
CA ARG A 55 -10.61 6.07 15.78
C ARG A 55 -11.01 6.04 14.31
N PHE A 56 -10.31 6.82 13.47
CA PHE A 56 -10.58 6.83 12.05
C PHE A 56 -10.25 5.48 11.41
N ALA A 57 -9.15 4.83 11.80
CA ALA A 57 -8.82 3.49 11.33
C ALA A 57 -9.91 2.46 11.67
N HIS A 58 -10.46 2.50 12.90
CA HIS A 58 -11.57 1.65 13.33
C HIS A 58 -12.87 1.92 12.56
N ALA A 59 -13.12 3.17 12.16
CA ALA A 59 -14.27 3.50 11.32
C ALA A 59 -14.15 2.90 9.89
N MET A 60 -12.93 2.72 9.40
CA MET A 60 -12.67 2.20 8.05
C MET A 60 -12.45 0.68 7.99
N GLY A 61 -12.09 0.05 9.10
CA GLY A 61 -11.89 -1.40 9.19
C GLY A 61 -11.28 -1.83 10.53
N THR A 62 -10.65 -3.00 10.57
CA THR A 62 -10.02 -3.54 11.78
C THR A 62 -8.51 -3.33 11.75
N PRO A 63 -7.93 -2.43 12.57
CA PRO A 63 -6.48 -2.28 12.67
C PRO A 63 -5.80 -3.58 13.11
N ILE A 64 -4.63 -3.88 12.53
CA ILE A 64 -3.80 -5.04 12.90
C ILE A 64 -2.37 -4.60 13.22
N GLU A 65 -1.70 -5.33 14.09
CA GLU A 65 -0.27 -5.11 14.36
C GLU A 65 0.56 -5.53 13.15
N TYR A 66 1.58 -4.73 12.82
CA TYR A 66 2.50 -5.07 11.75
C TYR A 66 3.48 -6.17 12.19
N PRO A 67 3.70 -7.22 11.38
CA PRO A 67 4.45 -8.41 11.80
C PRO A 67 5.92 -8.15 12.13
N PHE A 68 6.60 -7.20 11.47
CA PHE A 68 8.06 -7.05 11.59
C PHE A 68 8.52 -5.92 12.50
N VAL A 69 7.70 -4.90 12.70
CA VAL A 69 8.08 -3.65 13.37
C VAL A 69 7.15 -3.43 14.56
N ARG A 70 7.72 -3.05 15.70
CA ARG A 70 6.95 -2.71 16.90
C ARG A 70 6.21 -1.39 16.68
N GLY A 71 4.95 -1.32 17.14
CA GLY A 71 4.22 -0.06 17.18
C GLY A 71 4.68 0.87 18.29
N LEU A 72 4.04 2.04 18.37
CA LEU A 72 4.31 3.04 19.41
C LEU A 72 3.97 2.49 20.81
N PRO A 73 4.66 2.95 21.87
CA PRO A 73 4.19 2.80 23.23
C PRO A 73 2.76 3.33 23.33
N ASP A 74 1.84 2.54 23.92
CA ASP A 74 0.39 2.80 24.04
C ASP A 74 -0.47 2.59 22.77
N TYR A 75 0.13 2.61 21.57
CA TYR A 75 -0.59 2.42 20.30
C TYR A 75 0.13 1.40 19.40
N PRO A 76 0.13 0.10 19.76
CA PRO A 76 0.93 -0.92 19.07
C PRO A 76 0.52 -1.18 17.61
N HIS A 77 -0.68 -0.72 17.21
CA HIS A 77 -1.18 -0.78 15.83
C HIS A 77 -0.63 0.35 14.94
N ILE A 78 -0.05 1.39 15.54
CA ILE A 78 0.59 2.49 14.82
C ILE A 78 2.08 2.22 14.79
N ILE A 79 2.65 2.03 13.60
CA ILE A 79 4.11 1.96 13.44
C ILE A 79 4.68 3.27 12.93
N GLU A 80 5.94 3.53 13.28
CA GLU A 80 6.70 4.64 12.75
C GLU A 80 7.46 4.23 11.48
N VAL A 81 7.06 4.78 10.34
CA VAL A 81 7.80 4.65 9.08
C VAL A 81 8.73 5.85 8.98
N LYS A 82 9.95 5.69 9.48
CA LYS A 82 10.99 6.73 9.44
C LYS A 82 12.14 6.40 8.48
N LYS A 83 12.71 7.46 7.92
CA LYS A 83 14.04 7.45 7.30
C LYS A 83 14.85 8.57 7.95
N LEU A 84 16.04 8.26 8.45
CA LEU A 84 16.98 9.22 9.03
C LEU A 84 17.82 9.90 7.94
N GLU A 85 18.46 11.01 8.30
CA GLU A 85 19.23 11.88 7.42
C GLU A 85 20.37 11.12 6.73
N HIS A 86 21.08 10.28 7.49
CA HIS A 86 22.24 9.51 7.04
C HIS A 86 21.87 8.22 6.28
N GLU A 87 20.62 7.76 6.38
CA GLU A 87 20.16 6.56 5.68
C GLU A 87 20.02 6.82 4.18
N ARG A 88 20.39 5.83 3.36
CA ARG A 88 20.28 5.90 1.90
C ARG A 88 19.14 5.07 1.33
N THR A 89 18.43 4.31 2.15
CA THR A 89 17.30 3.48 1.77
C THR A 89 16.06 3.98 2.51
N ASN A 90 14.90 3.96 1.85
CA ASN A 90 13.62 4.22 2.50
C ASN A 90 12.86 2.90 2.65
N PHE A 91 12.00 2.85 3.66
CA PHE A 91 11.17 1.68 3.91
C PHE A 91 10.19 1.45 2.74
N GLY A 92 10.26 0.26 2.14
CA GLY A 92 9.39 -0.13 1.02
C GLY A 92 9.74 0.53 -0.32
N GLY A 93 10.98 0.98 -0.54
CA GLY A 93 11.44 1.69 -1.75
C GLY A 93 11.44 0.89 -3.06
N MET A 94 10.26 0.45 -3.53
CA MET A 94 9.97 -0.13 -4.84
C MET A 94 8.46 -0.27 -5.05
N TRP A 95 7.99 -0.56 -6.26
CA TRP A 95 6.58 -0.83 -6.53
C TRP A 95 6.10 -2.12 -5.86
N HIS A 96 5.18 -2.01 -4.91
CA HIS A 96 4.64 -3.15 -4.17
C HIS A 96 3.21 -2.91 -3.66
N THR A 97 2.59 -3.99 -3.20
CA THR A 97 1.41 -3.95 -2.33
C THR A 97 1.82 -4.56 -0.99
N ASP A 98 1.34 -4.02 0.12
CA ASP A 98 1.80 -4.40 1.45
C ASP A 98 1.55 -5.89 1.70
N THR A 99 2.61 -6.56 2.15
CA THR A 99 2.59 -7.90 2.77
C THR A 99 1.81 -8.98 2.01
N ALA A 100 1.86 -8.94 0.67
CA ALA A 100 1.26 -9.96 -0.21
C ALA A 100 1.77 -11.40 -0.02
N TYR A 101 2.75 -11.61 0.86
CA TYR A 101 3.27 -12.92 1.29
C TYR A 101 2.54 -13.49 2.52
N LEU A 102 1.50 -12.82 3.03
CA LEU A 102 0.62 -13.33 4.08
C LEU A 102 -0.59 -14.03 3.47
N GLU A 103 -1.16 -15.04 4.12
CA GLU A 103 -2.36 -15.73 3.61
C GLU A 103 -3.57 -14.81 3.45
N CYS A 104 -3.72 -13.85 4.36
CA CYS A 104 -4.71 -12.77 4.33
C CYS A 104 -3.98 -11.42 4.35
N PRO A 105 -3.53 -10.91 3.18
CA PRO A 105 -2.90 -9.60 3.10
C PRO A 105 -3.87 -8.50 3.56
N PRO A 106 -3.36 -7.34 3.99
CA PRO A 106 -4.17 -6.20 4.41
C PRO A 106 -5.21 -5.78 3.37
N SER A 107 -6.36 -5.31 3.84
CA SER A 107 -7.35 -4.68 2.96
C SER A 107 -6.95 -3.25 2.60
N ALA A 108 -6.36 -2.53 3.56
CA ALA A 108 -5.97 -1.15 3.38
C ALA A 108 -4.77 -0.80 4.25
N THR A 109 -4.08 0.25 3.85
CA THR A 109 -3.06 0.89 4.67
C THR A 109 -3.31 2.38 4.71
N MET A 110 -3.06 2.97 5.87
CA MET A 110 -3.18 4.39 6.15
C MET A 110 -1.81 4.95 6.51
N LEU A 111 -1.46 6.11 5.96
CA LEU A 111 -0.19 6.76 6.24
C LEU A 111 -0.38 8.24 6.53
N LEU A 112 0.02 8.66 7.72
CA LEU A 112 -0.12 10.02 8.24
C LEU A 112 1.25 10.70 8.30
N ALA A 113 1.38 11.86 7.66
CA ALA A 113 2.61 12.65 7.70
C ALA A 113 2.84 13.28 9.08
N ARG A 114 4.04 13.09 9.64
CA ARG A 114 4.48 13.73 10.90
C ARG A 114 5.61 14.71 10.65
N GLU A 115 6.68 14.24 10.04
CA GLU A 115 7.88 15.02 9.72
C GLU A 115 8.23 14.77 8.26
N LEU A 116 8.41 15.83 7.49
CA LEU A 116 8.65 15.75 6.05
C LEU A 116 9.90 16.54 5.67
N PRO A 117 10.64 16.08 4.63
CA PRO A 117 11.69 16.89 4.03
C PRO A 117 11.09 18.15 3.37
N PRO A 118 11.90 19.20 3.13
CA PRO A 118 11.42 20.41 2.44
C PRO A 118 11.01 20.15 0.98
N TYR A 119 11.50 19.06 0.38
CA TYR A 119 11.14 18.59 -0.96
C TYR A 119 11.39 17.07 -1.07
N GLY A 120 10.77 16.44 -2.07
CA GLY A 120 10.88 14.99 -2.29
C GLY A 120 10.12 14.16 -1.24
N GLY A 121 10.22 12.84 -1.38
CA GLY A 121 9.53 11.89 -0.50
C GLY A 121 8.06 11.69 -0.83
N ASP A 122 7.70 11.95 -2.09
CA ASP A 122 6.38 11.66 -2.66
C ASP A 122 6.06 10.17 -2.60
N THR A 123 4.79 9.83 -2.79
CA THR A 123 4.37 8.45 -2.98
C THR A 123 3.58 8.32 -4.27
N GLU A 124 4.01 7.40 -5.11
CA GLU A 124 3.31 7.04 -6.33
C GLU A 124 2.38 5.85 -6.04
N PHE A 125 1.24 5.82 -6.70
CA PHE A 125 0.25 4.75 -6.61
C PHE A 125 -0.14 4.29 -8.01
N ALA A 126 -0.48 3.02 -8.19
CA ALA A 126 -0.89 2.45 -9.47
C ALA A 126 -2.17 1.61 -9.32
N SER A 127 -3.12 1.80 -10.23
CA SER A 127 -4.37 1.05 -10.27
C SER A 127 -4.18 -0.32 -10.92
N GLY A 128 -4.24 -1.37 -10.11
CA GLY A 128 -4.25 -2.76 -10.61
C GLY A 128 -5.50 -3.08 -11.42
N ALA A 129 -6.62 -2.39 -11.15
CA ALA A 129 -7.86 -2.56 -11.91
C ALA A 129 -7.76 -1.96 -13.31
N THR A 130 -7.30 -0.71 -13.42
CA THR A 130 -7.08 -0.05 -14.72
C THR A 130 -6.00 -0.78 -15.53
N ALA A 131 -4.93 -1.24 -14.86
CA ALA A 131 -3.91 -2.06 -15.51
C ALA A 131 -4.49 -3.38 -16.04
N TYR A 132 -5.37 -4.07 -15.30
CA TYR A 132 -6.03 -5.28 -15.78
C TYR A 132 -6.96 -5.00 -16.98
N GLU A 133 -7.78 -3.96 -16.89
CA GLU A 133 -8.73 -3.57 -17.94
C GLU A 133 -8.03 -3.28 -19.27
N ALA A 134 -6.83 -2.68 -19.22
CA ALA A 134 -6.01 -2.34 -20.38
C ALA A 134 -5.25 -3.51 -21.04
N LEU A 135 -5.31 -4.73 -20.47
CA LEU A 135 -4.75 -5.92 -21.11
C LEU A 135 -5.58 -6.38 -22.31
N SER A 136 -4.95 -7.05 -23.26
CA SER A 136 -5.66 -7.80 -24.31
C SER A 136 -6.47 -8.95 -23.71
N ASP A 137 -7.54 -9.36 -24.38
CA ASP A 137 -8.38 -10.47 -23.91
C ASP A 137 -7.63 -11.80 -23.87
N GLY A 138 -6.64 -11.98 -24.76
CA GLY A 138 -5.70 -13.10 -24.71
C GLY A 138 -4.94 -13.15 -23.40
N LEU A 139 -4.29 -12.04 -22.99
CA LEU A 139 -3.59 -11.97 -21.71
C LEU A 139 -4.55 -12.12 -20.53
N LYS A 140 -5.73 -11.49 -20.56
CA LYS A 140 -6.74 -11.67 -19.49
C LYS A 140 -7.12 -13.13 -19.31
N SER A 141 -7.29 -13.87 -20.40
CA SER A 141 -7.64 -15.30 -20.40
C SER A 141 -6.51 -16.17 -19.88
N THR A 142 -5.26 -15.88 -20.28
CA THR A 142 -4.06 -16.56 -19.75
C THR A 142 -3.91 -16.35 -18.25
N LEU A 143 -3.97 -15.10 -17.78
CA LEU A 143 -3.70 -14.75 -16.39
C LEU A 143 -4.81 -15.18 -15.42
N ALA A 144 -6.05 -15.33 -15.89
CA ALA A 144 -7.20 -15.69 -15.05
C ALA A 144 -7.04 -17.04 -14.32
N ARG A 145 -6.15 -17.91 -14.79
CA ARG A 145 -5.88 -19.22 -14.19
C ARG A 145 -4.59 -19.27 -13.38
N LEU A 146 -3.76 -18.22 -13.46
CA LEU A 146 -2.45 -18.21 -12.82
C LEU A 146 -2.55 -17.77 -11.37
N ARG A 147 -1.69 -18.37 -10.55
CA ARG A 147 -1.40 -17.97 -9.18
C ARG A 147 0.07 -17.60 -9.09
N ALA A 148 0.41 -16.57 -8.33
CA ALA A 148 1.76 -16.15 -8.04
C ALA A 148 2.15 -16.52 -6.61
N VAL A 149 3.38 -17.00 -6.44
CA VAL A 149 4.04 -17.15 -5.14
C VAL A 149 4.61 -15.80 -4.75
N ASN A 150 4.24 -15.32 -3.56
CA ASN A 150 4.72 -14.09 -2.99
C ASN A 150 5.58 -14.39 -1.77
N SER A 151 6.79 -13.81 -1.71
CA SER A 151 7.76 -14.08 -0.63
C SER A 151 8.21 -12.79 0.06
N SER A 152 8.39 -12.85 1.37
CA SER A 152 8.96 -11.75 2.14
C SER A 152 10.48 -11.63 2.02
N ALA A 153 11.14 -12.62 1.39
CA ALA A 153 12.60 -12.76 1.38
C ALA A 153 13.30 -12.16 0.14
N GLN A 154 12.56 -11.51 -0.79
CA GLN A 154 13.20 -10.86 -1.93
C GLN A 154 14.24 -9.83 -1.46
N ALA A 155 15.43 -9.87 -2.07
CA ALA A 155 16.61 -9.18 -1.57
C ALA A 155 16.39 -7.66 -1.40
N ASP A 156 15.76 -7.01 -2.37
CA ASP A 156 15.51 -5.57 -2.32
C ASP A 156 14.49 -5.19 -1.24
N VAL A 157 13.50 -6.04 -0.99
CA VAL A 157 12.54 -5.86 0.11
C VAL A 157 13.21 -6.05 1.46
N THR A 158 14.03 -7.09 1.62
CA THR A 158 14.81 -7.31 2.84
C THR A 158 15.68 -6.09 3.15
N LYS A 159 16.45 -5.62 2.17
CA LYS A 159 17.28 -4.40 2.30
C LYS A 159 16.47 -3.16 2.69
N SER A 160 15.27 -2.98 2.13
CA SER A 160 14.41 -1.84 2.48
C SER A 160 13.91 -1.85 3.92
N ARG A 161 13.94 -3.02 4.60
CA ARG A 161 13.48 -3.20 5.97
C ARG A 161 14.61 -3.26 6.99
N GLU A 162 15.85 -3.49 6.56
CA GLU A 162 17.03 -3.70 7.41
C GLU A 162 17.15 -2.62 8.50
N ASP A 163 17.15 -1.34 8.11
CA ASP A 163 17.30 -0.22 9.06
C ASP A 163 16.17 -0.19 10.11
N ARG A 164 14.92 -0.45 9.69
CA ARG A 164 13.77 -0.48 10.59
C ARG A 164 13.74 -1.72 11.48
N ILE A 165 14.17 -2.88 10.97
CA ILE A 165 14.26 -4.11 11.78
C ILE A 165 15.40 -3.99 12.80
N ALA A 166 16.54 -3.40 12.43
CA ALA A 166 17.67 -3.21 13.33
C ALA A 166 17.33 -2.32 14.53
N THR A 167 16.46 -1.33 14.32
CA THR A 167 16.07 -0.36 15.35
C THR A 167 14.80 -0.74 16.10
N ASP A 168 13.78 -1.20 15.38
CA ASP A 168 12.40 -1.36 15.89
C ASP A 168 11.85 -2.79 15.68
N GLY A 169 12.70 -3.77 15.35
CA GLY A 169 12.31 -5.13 14.99
C GLY A 169 11.73 -5.97 16.13
N ARG A 170 10.85 -6.92 15.77
CA ARG A 170 10.41 -7.99 16.69
C ARG A 170 11.40 -9.17 16.70
N ALA A 171 11.36 -9.98 17.75
CA ALA A 171 12.30 -11.10 17.96
C ALA A 171 12.26 -12.16 16.84
N ASP A 172 11.13 -12.26 16.13
CA ASP A 172 10.85 -13.18 15.03
C ASP A 172 10.93 -12.52 13.63
N ALA A 173 11.44 -11.29 13.53
CA ALA A 173 11.50 -10.52 12.28
C ALA A 173 12.33 -11.18 11.14
N ARG A 174 13.07 -12.26 11.43
CA ARG A 174 13.83 -13.06 10.45
C ARG A 174 13.02 -14.19 9.81
N LYS A 175 11.77 -14.41 10.21
CA LYS A 175 10.91 -15.43 9.61
C LYS A 175 10.55 -15.04 8.18
N THR A 176 10.84 -15.93 7.24
CA THR A 176 10.35 -15.82 5.87
C THR A 176 8.90 -16.26 5.80
N TYR A 177 8.08 -15.47 5.13
CA TYR A 177 6.68 -15.78 4.85
C TYR A 177 6.51 -15.96 3.35
N GLU A 178 5.68 -16.93 2.98
CA GLU A 178 5.28 -17.16 1.60
C GLU A 178 3.78 -17.42 1.53
N ALA A 179 3.14 -16.87 0.51
CA ALA A 179 1.73 -17.11 0.22
C ALA A 179 1.46 -17.13 -1.29
N GLU A 180 0.49 -17.94 -1.69
CA GLU A 180 0.03 -18.03 -3.07
C GLU A 180 -1.27 -17.26 -3.27
N HIS A 181 -1.30 -16.40 -4.29
CA HIS A 181 -2.46 -15.58 -4.61
C HIS A 181 -2.77 -15.61 -6.10
N PRO A 182 -4.03 -15.45 -6.52
CA PRO A 182 -4.38 -15.30 -7.92
C PRO A 182 -3.69 -14.08 -8.52
N VAL A 183 -3.20 -14.22 -9.75
CA VAL A 183 -2.59 -13.10 -10.50
C VAL A 183 -3.64 -12.05 -10.87
N VAL A 184 -4.90 -12.48 -11.00
CA VAL A 184 -6.07 -11.62 -11.18
C VAL A 184 -6.96 -11.76 -9.96
N ARG A 185 -6.91 -10.78 -9.06
CA ARG A 185 -7.75 -10.74 -7.86
C ARG A 185 -9.10 -10.12 -8.18
N THR A 186 -10.18 -10.72 -7.69
CA THR A 186 -11.50 -10.08 -7.65
C THR A 186 -11.64 -9.33 -6.34
N HIS A 187 -11.91 -8.04 -6.42
CA HIS A 187 -12.10 -7.19 -5.26
C HIS A 187 -13.40 -7.57 -4.53
N PRO A 188 -13.38 -7.90 -3.22
CA PRO A 188 -14.53 -8.47 -2.52
C PRO A 188 -15.74 -7.53 -2.42
N GLU A 189 -15.52 -6.21 -2.34
CA GLU A 189 -16.61 -5.23 -2.20
C GLU A 189 -17.08 -4.62 -3.54
N THR A 190 -16.19 -4.38 -4.50
CA THR A 190 -16.52 -3.73 -5.77
C THR A 190 -16.76 -4.71 -6.92
N GLY A 191 -16.35 -5.97 -6.78
CA GLY A 191 -16.39 -6.98 -7.84
C GLY A 191 -15.41 -6.74 -8.99
N ARG A 192 -14.66 -5.63 -8.99
CA ARG A 192 -13.69 -5.32 -10.03
C ARG A 192 -12.52 -6.30 -9.99
N LYS A 193 -12.00 -6.65 -11.16
CA LYS A 193 -10.78 -7.45 -11.29
C LYS A 193 -9.55 -6.54 -11.31
N ALA A 194 -8.49 -6.95 -10.64
CA ALA A 194 -7.22 -6.23 -10.60
C ALA A 194 -6.05 -7.19 -10.80
N LEU A 195 -5.00 -6.71 -11.48
CA LEU A 195 -3.71 -7.38 -11.46
C LEU A 195 -3.13 -7.35 -10.04
N TYR A 196 -2.78 -8.52 -9.51
CA TYR A 196 -2.33 -8.72 -8.13
C TYR A 196 -0.97 -9.42 -8.08
N VAL A 197 -0.02 -8.83 -8.80
CA VAL A 197 1.40 -9.17 -8.76
C VAL A 197 2.21 -7.89 -8.59
N ASN A 198 3.40 -7.99 -8.04
CA ASN A 198 4.26 -6.82 -7.82
C ASN A 198 5.74 -7.20 -7.74
N GLY A 199 6.61 -6.25 -8.10
CA GLY A 199 8.05 -6.46 -8.14
C GLY A 199 8.71 -6.62 -6.78
N GLY A 200 8.02 -6.26 -5.69
CA GLY A 200 8.54 -6.42 -4.33
C GLY A 200 8.34 -7.81 -3.73
N HIS A 201 7.30 -8.54 -4.12
CA HIS A 201 6.96 -9.80 -3.47
C HIS A 201 6.74 -10.97 -4.44
N SER A 202 6.28 -10.75 -5.67
CA SER A 202 5.92 -11.85 -6.57
C SER A 202 7.17 -12.46 -7.23
N VAL A 203 7.46 -13.72 -6.89
CA VAL A 203 8.70 -14.41 -7.28
C VAL A 203 8.52 -15.26 -8.54
N ARG A 204 7.44 -16.04 -8.60
CA ARG A 204 7.15 -16.97 -9.70
C ARG A 204 5.67 -17.33 -9.76
N PHE A 205 5.24 -17.95 -10.85
CA PHE A 205 3.93 -18.59 -10.90
C PHE A 205 3.96 -19.96 -10.23
N VAL A 206 2.82 -20.39 -9.68
CA VAL A 206 2.66 -21.72 -9.09
C VAL A 206 2.83 -22.77 -10.18
N GLY A 207 3.70 -23.76 -9.94
CA GLY A 207 4.01 -24.83 -10.89
C GLY A 207 5.02 -24.46 -11.99
N TRP A 208 5.56 -23.23 -11.96
CA TRP A 208 6.57 -22.75 -12.91
C TRP A 208 7.89 -22.54 -12.17
N THR A 209 9.00 -22.70 -12.88
CA THR A 209 10.31 -22.25 -12.40
C THR A 209 10.38 -20.71 -12.37
N GLU A 210 11.36 -20.15 -11.65
CA GLU A 210 11.61 -18.70 -11.66
C GLU A 210 11.99 -18.22 -13.06
N GLU A 211 12.81 -18.99 -13.79
CA GLU A 211 13.24 -18.68 -15.15
C GLU A 211 12.06 -18.60 -16.13
N GLU A 212 11.13 -19.57 -16.07
CA GLU A 212 9.92 -19.56 -16.90
C GLU A 212 8.98 -18.39 -16.54
N SER A 213 8.95 -17.99 -15.26
CA SER A 213 8.06 -16.95 -14.77
C SER A 213 8.57 -15.54 -15.05
N ALA A 214 9.89 -15.35 -15.04
CA ALA A 214 10.53 -14.04 -15.05
C ALA A 214 10.10 -13.14 -16.24
N PRO A 215 10.03 -13.61 -17.50
CA PRO A 215 9.66 -12.75 -18.63
C PRO A 215 8.23 -12.20 -18.51
N LEU A 216 7.28 -13.03 -18.10
CA LEU A 216 5.88 -12.62 -17.98
C LEU A 216 5.68 -11.73 -16.74
N LEU A 217 6.29 -12.04 -15.60
CA LEU A 217 6.27 -11.15 -14.43
C LEU A 217 6.87 -9.78 -14.75
N ALA A 218 8.02 -9.73 -15.42
CA ALA A 218 8.65 -8.48 -15.83
C ALA A 218 7.76 -7.65 -16.77
N LEU A 219 7.04 -8.30 -17.70
CA LEU A 219 6.05 -7.65 -18.55
C LEU A 219 4.90 -7.04 -17.73
N LEU A 220 4.34 -7.79 -16.78
CA LEU A 220 3.23 -7.34 -15.94
C LEU A 220 3.65 -6.18 -15.03
N PHE A 221 4.85 -6.25 -14.43
CA PHE A 221 5.36 -5.18 -13.58
C PHE A 221 5.53 -3.87 -14.36
N ARG A 222 6.17 -3.91 -15.53
CA ARG A 222 6.31 -2.74 -16.39
C ARG A 222 4.96 -2.21 -16.86
N HIS A 223 4.01 -3.09 -17.20
CA HIS A 223 2.67 -2.69 -17.60
C HIS A 223 1.92 -1.96 -16.48
N GLN A 224 1.96 -2.47 -15.25
CA GLN A 224 1.32 -1.86 -14.09
C GLN A 224 1.89 -0.48 -13.72
N GLN A 225 3.12 -0.17 -14.15
CA GLN A 225 3.83 1.08 -13.83
C GLN A 225 3.69 2.17 -14.91
N ARG A 226 2.89 1.94 -15.95
CA ARG A 226 2.63 2.96 -17.00
C ARG A 226 1.99 4.21 -16.39
N ALA A 227 2.42 5.38 -16.86
CA ALA A 227 2.00 6.67 -16.29
C ALA A 227 0.48 6.86 -16.33
N GLU A 228 -0.19 6.34 -17.36
CA GLU A 228 -1.65 6.41 -17.48
C GLU A 228 -2.40 5.65 -16.36
N PHE A 229 -1.74 4.73 -15.65
CA PHE A 229 -2.32 3.93 -14.57
C PHE A 229 -1.96 4.45 -13.18
N THR A 230 -1.17 5.52 -13.09
CA THR A 230 -0.63 6.00 -11.83
C THR A 230 -1.17 7.35 -11.41
N CYS A 231 -1.04 7.66 -10.12
CA CYS A 231 -1.08 9.00 -9.59
C CYS A 231 0.11 9.23 -8.65
N ARG A 232 0.50 10.48 -8.44
CA ARG A 232 1.59 10.85 -7.53
C ARG A 232 1.10 11.83 -6.49
N PHE A 233 1.39 11.53 -5.22
CA PHE A 233 0.96 12.35 -4.10
C PHE A 233 2.16 13.03 -3.44
N GLY A 234 2.18 14.36 -3.56
CA GLY A 234 3.10 15.22 -2.83
C GLY A 234 2.62 15.44 -1.40
N TRP A 235 3.40 14.99 -0.42
CA TRP A 235 3.05 15.07 1.00
C TRP A 235 3.12 16.51 1.52
N ARG A 236 2.21 16.84 2.44
CA ARG A 236 2.25 18.07 3.25
C ARG A 236 2.05 17.70 4.72
N PRO A 237 2.52 18.50 5.68
CA PRO A 237 2.22 18.29 7.10
C PRO A 237 0.70 18.11 7.31
N GLY A 238 0.31 17.11 8.11
CA GLY A 238 -1.10 16.77 8.33
C GLY A 238 -1.80 16.09 7.15
N SER A 239 -1.07 15.70 6.09
CA SER A 239 -1.65 14.86 5.04
C SER A 239 -1.83 13.42 5.52
N LEU A 240 -2.98 12.83 5.20
CA LEU A 240 -3.28 11.41 5.41
C LEU A 240 -3.62 10.77 4.06
N ALA A 241 -3.02 9.62 3.77
CA ALA A 241 -3.45 8.74 2.68
C ALA A 241 -4.13 7.49 3.24
N LEU A 242 -5.16 7.01 2.57
CA LEU A 242 -5.78 5.69 2.75
C LEU A 242 -5.84 5.02 1.37
N TRP A 243 -5.11 3.93 1.16
CA TRP A 243 -5.13 3.18 -0.10
C TRP A 243 -5.62 1.75 0.10
N ASP A 244 -6.24 1.24 -0.96
CA ASP A 244 -6.77 -0.11 -1.05
C ASP A 244 -5.67 -1.10 -1.46
N ASN A 245 -5.14 -1.80 -0.47
CA ASN A 245 -4.06 -2.76 -0.65
C ASN A 245 -4.50 -4.03 -1.43
N ARG A 246 -5.78 -4.10 -1.81
CA ARG A 246 -6.35 -5.20 -2.59
C ARG A 246 -6.25 -4.97 -4.09
N CYS A 247 -6.12 -3.71 -4.51
CA CYS A 247 -6.08 -3.37 -5.93
C CYS A 247 -5.08 -2.26 -6.30
N VAL A 248 -4.35 -1.70 -5.34
CA VAL A 248 -3.39 -0.60 -5.58
C VAL A 248 -1.97 -1.03 -5.25
N LEU A 249 -1.04 -0.78 -6.17
CA LEU A 249 0.39 -0.76 -5.85
C LEU A 249 0.81 0.63 -5.40
N HIS A 250 1.88 0.73 -4.64
CA HIS A 250 2.51 1.99 -4.28
C HIS A 250 4.04 1.93 -4.32
N ASN A 251 4.66 3.09 -4.45
CA ASN A 251 6.12 3.28 -4.50
C ASN A 251 6.50 4.58 -3.74
N PRO A 252 7.14 4.49 -2.56
CA PRO A 252 7.67 5.65 -1.87
C PRO A 252 8.95 6.12 -2.60
N VAL A 253 8.90 7.34 -3.15
CA VAL A 253 10.02 7.90 -3.93
C VAL A 253 11.16 8.27 -2.99
N LYS A 254 12.38 7.86 -3.33
CA LYS A 254 13.58 8.02 -2.49
C LYS A 254 14.51 9.15 -3.00
N ASP A 255 13.98 10.36 -3.10
CA ASP A 255 14.65 11.55 -3.67
C ASP A 255 14.96 12.65 -2.65
N TYR A 256 15.01 12.31 -1.35
CA TYR A 256 15.17 13.24 -0.22
C TYR A 256 16.37 12.87 0.69
N HIS A 257 17.53 12.58 0.09
CA HIS A 257 18.76 12.25 0.85
C HIS A 257 19.23 13.43 1.72
N GLY A 258 19.78 13.11 2.91
CA GLY A 258 20.21 14.12 3.87
C GLY A 258 19.08 14.67 4.76
N PHE A 259 17.83 14.30 4.50
CA PHE A 259 16.68 14.71 5.31
C PHE A 259 16.04 13.54 6.04
N ARG A 260 15.51 13.84 7.22
CA ARG A 260 14.65 12.97 8.00
C ARG A 260 13.21 13.05 7.49
N ARG A 261 12.52 11.91 7.53
CA ARG A 261 11.10 11.78 7.21
C ARG A 261 10.48 10.81 8.18
N VAL A 262 9.38 11.19 8.81
CA VAL A 262 8.64 10.37 9.78
C VAL A 262 7.16 10.34 9.41
N MET A 263 6.62 9.14 9.28
CA MET A 263 5.21 8.89 9.04
C MET A 263 4.67 7.92 10.06
N HIS A 264 3.39 8.02 10.39
CA HIS A 264 2.69 7.00 11.17
C HIS A 264 1.84 6.14 10.25
N ARG A 265 1.97 4.81 10.36
CA ARG A 265 1.23 3.86 9.54
C ARG A 265 0.31 2.99 10.37
N ILE A 266 -0.92 2.82 9.91
CA ILE A 266 -1.85 1.79 10.39
C ILE A 266 -2.21 0.89 9.21
N THR A 267 -2.30 -0.41 9.47
CA THR A 267 -2.70 -1.42 8.50
C THR A 267 -4.02 -2.05 8.94
N LEU A 268 -4.94 -2.28 8.01
CA LEU A 268 -6.25 -2.89 8.27
C LEU A 268 -6.28 -4.35 7.85
N ALA A 269 -6.91 -5.20 8.66
CA ALA A 269 -7.15 -6.60 8.37
C ALA A 269 -7.80 -6.77 6.99
N GLY A 270 -7.29 -7.73 6.21
CA GLY A 270 -7.90 -8.13 4.95
C GLY A 270 -8.34 -9.57 4.96
N ASP A 271 -8.55 -10.09 3.76
CA ASP A 271 -9.09 -11.41 3.48
C ASP A 271 -8.17 -12.20 2.55
N ARG A 272 -8.46 -13.50 2.40
CA ARG A 272 -7.75 -14.34 1.43
C ARG A 272 -8.13 -13.89 0.00
N PRO A 273 -7.16 -13.50 -0.85
CA PRO A 273 -7.42 -13.10 -2.23
C PRO A 273 -8.07 -14.23 -3.05
N ARG A 274 -9.05 -13.89 -3.90
CA ARG A 274 -9.83 -14.80 -4.75
C ARG A 274 -9.78 -14.39 -6.21
#